data_AF-A0A7K0ZEQ4-F1
#
_entry.id   AF-A0A7K0ZEQ4-F1
#
_cell.length_a   1.000
_cell.length_b   1.000
_cell.length_c   1.000
_cell.angle_alpha   90.00
_cell.angle_beta   90.00
_cell.angle_gamma   90.00
#
_symmetry.space_group_name_H-M   'P 1'
#
loop_
_entity.id
_entity.type
_entity.pdbx_description
1 polymer ?
#
loop_
_entity_poly.entity_id
_entity_poly.type
_entity_poly.pdbx_seq_one_letter_code
_entity_poly.pdbx_strand_id
1 'polypeptide(L)'
;VVVEKREAGHTVRLGVDIDKAPFTTYAADGLILATPTGSTAYSMSARGPILSPQLRAILMTPVSPHMLFDRSMVLDARELVRIEILGHRHVNVATDGDLVHTLKPGDVIEVRAAQEVARFVRFEEQRFHQVLKTKFGLSDR
;
A
#
# COMPACT_ATOMS: atom_id res chain seq x y z
N VAL A 1 -5.18 -0.28 -1.43
CA VAL A 1 -5.06 -0.11 -2.90
C VAL A 1 -3.74 -0.72 -3.33
N VAL A 2 -3.76 -1.54 -4.39
CA VAL A 2 -2.57 -2.18 -4.96
C VAL A 2 -2.54 -1.83 -6.43
N VAL A 3 -1.43 -1.27 -6.90
CA VAL A 3 -1.15 -1.05 -8.33
C VAL A 3 -0.08 -2.05 -8.74
N GLU A 4 -0.40 -3.02 -9.58
CA GLU A 4 0.50 -4.14 -9.87
C GLU A 4 0.56 -4.50 -11.35
N LYS A 5 1.66 -5.16 -11.73
CA LYS A 5 1.85 -5.72 -13.05
C LYS A 5 0.71 -6.68 -13.41
N ARG A 6 0.27 -6.60 -14.66
CA ARG A 6 -0.70 -7.56 -15.23
C ARG A 6 -0.01 -8.80 -15.80
N GLU A 7 1.14 -8.62 -16.42
CA GLU A 7 1.89 -9.68 -17.08
C GLU A 7 3.00 -10.21 -16.17
N ALA A 8 3.07 -11.53 -16.02
CA ALA A 8 4.13 -12.18 -15.27
C ALA A 8 5.51 -11.99 -15.94
N GLY A 9 6.58 -12.06 -15.14
CA GLY A 9 7.97 -12.00 -15.64
C GLY A 9 8.51 -10.61 -15.98
N HIS A 10 7.73 -9.54 -15.79
CA HIS A 10 8.14 -8.17 -16.09
C HIS A 10 7.84 -7.19 -14.96
N THR A 11 8.65 -6.15 -14.82
CA THR A 11 8.36 -5.03 -13.91
C THR A 11 7.49 -3.99 -14.61
N VAL A 12 6.82 -3.16 -13.81
CA VAL A 12 6.11 -1.95 -14.25
C VAL A 12 6.87 -0.71 -13.79
N ARG A 13 6.69 0.40 -14.51
CA ARG A 13 7.26 1.69 -14.14
C ARG A 13 6.16 2.60 -13.62
N LEU A 14 6.28 3.01 -12.37
CA LEU A 14 5.29 3.81 -11.66
C LEU A 14 5.94 5.12 -11.22
N GLY A 15 5.59 6.23 -11.87
CA GLY A 15 6.01 7.57 -11.43
C GLY A 15 5.21 7.96 -10.20
N VAL A 16 5.87 8.40 -9.13
CA VAL A 16 5.22 8.74 -7.86
C VAL A 16 5.54 10.17 -7.49
N ASP A 17 4.48 10.94 -7.24
CA ASP A 17 4.53 12.25 -6.61
C ASP A 17 3.85 12.18 -5.24
N ILE A 18 4.43 12.87 -4.26
CA ILE A 18 3.88 13.00 -2.90
C ILE A 18 3.64 14.49 -2.66
N ASP A 19 2.42 14.87 -2.29
CA ASP A 19 2.05 16.27 -2.04
C ASP A 19 2.44 17.24 -3.17
N LYS A 20 2.18 16.80 -4.41
CA LYS A 20 2.46 17.53 -5.66
C LYS A 20 3.95 17.74 -5.95
N ALA A 21 4.84 17.14 -5.17
CA ALA A 21 6.27 17.13 -5.44
C ALA A 21 6.68 15.78 -6.05
N PRO A 22 7.44 15.77 -7.16
CA PRO A 22 8.01 14.54 -7.68
C PRO A 22 8.88 13.85 -6.64
N PHE A 23 8.61 12.57 -6.38
CA PHE A 23 9.39 11.78 -5.44
C PHE A 23 10.35 10.84 -6.16
N THR A 24 9.84 9.82 -6.86
CA THR A 24 10.68 8.87 -7.60
C THR A 24 9.87 8.08 -8.62
N THR A 25 10.56 7.28 -9.44
CA THR A 25 9.93 6.27 -10.31
C THR A 25 10.28 4.87 -9.84
N TYR A 26 9.28 4.10 -9.44
CA TYR A 26 9.46 2.71 -9.08
C TYR A 26 9.52 1.81 -10.32
N ALA A 27 10.53 0.96 -10.39
CA ALA A 27 10.55 -0.21 -11.25
C ALA A 27 10.31 -1.44 -10.37
N ALA A 28 9.11 -2.00 -10.37
CA ALA A 28 8.68 -2.97 -9.37
C ALA A 28 7.62 -3.92 -9.94
N ASP A 29 7.25 -4.95 -9.18
CA ASP A 29 6.07 -5.76 -9.48
C ASP A 29 4.78 -4.97 -9.19
N GLY A 30 4.86 -3.99 -8.29
CA GLY A 30 3.76 -3.10 -7.97
C GLY A 30 4.07 -2.16 -6.81
N LEU A 31 3.07 -1.39 -6.41
CA LEU A 31 3.09 -0.47 -5.29
C LEU A 31 1.79 -0.61 -4.49
N ILE A 32 1.92 -0.81 -3.18
CA ILE A 32 0.80 -0.97 -2.24
C ILE A 32 0.62 0.32 -1.46
N LEU A 33 -0.59 0.85 -1.43
CA LEU A 33 -1.02 1.95 -0.59
C LEU A 33 -2.06 1.39 0.39
N ALA A 34 -1.65 1.23 1.64
CA ALA A 34 -2.43 0.58 2.69
C ALA A 34 -2.82 1.56 3.80
N THR A 35 -3.97 1.31 4.42
CA THR A 35 -4.33 1.91 5.71
C THR A 35 -3.57 1.20 6.84
N PRO A 36 -3.58 1.73 8.08
CA PRO A 36 -2.99 1.03 9.22
C PRO A 36 -3.67 -0.32 9.51
N THR A 37 -4.96 -0.47 9.23
CA THR A 37 -5.63 -1.78 9.26
C THR A 37 -5.12 -2.71 8.15
N GLY A 38 -4.87 -2.18 6.95
CA GLY A 38 -4.32 -2.92 5.82
C GLY A 38 -2.83 -3.25 5.94
N SER A 39 -2.10 -2.65 6.89
CA SER A 39 -0.66 -2.90 7.06
C SER A 39 -0.36 -4.35 7.41
N THR A 40 -1.32 -5.07 8.03
CA THR A 40 -1.19 -6.49 8.39
C THR A 40 -1.62 -7.45 7.28
N ALA A 41 -2.01 -6.94 6.11
CA ALA A 41 -2.41 -7.73 4.94
C ALA A 41 -1.25 -7.81 3.94
N TYR A 42 -1.52 -7.55 2.65
CA TYR A 42 -0.52 -7.71 1.59
C TYR A 42 0.73 -6.84 1.79
N SER A 43 0.58 -5.63 2.38
CA SER A 43 1.73 -4.78 2.72
C SER A 43 2.71 -5.49 3.65
N MET A 44 2.24 -6.22 4.67
CA MET A 44 3.10 -7.05 5.53
C MET A 44 3.82 -8.14 4.74
N SER A 45 3.13 -8.83 3.84
CA SER A 45 3.75 -9.84 2.98
C SER A 45 4.85 -9.25 2.09
N ALA A 46 4.64 -8.01 1.62
CA ALA A 46 5.64 -7.21 0.91
C ALA A 46 6.69 -6.56 1.83
N ARG A 47 6.79 -7.01 3.09
CA ARG A 47 7.75 -6.54 4.11
C ARG A 47 7.53 -5.11 4.62
N GLY A 48 6.33 -4.58 4.44
CA GLY A 48 5.88 -3.35 5.10
C GLY A 48 5.77 -3.53 6.62
N PRO A 49 5.93 -2.44 7.40
CA PRO A 49 5.79 -2.46 8.84
C PRO A 49 4.35 -2.71 9.29
N ILE A 50 4.20 -3.26 10.49
CA ILE A 50 2.92 -3.34 11.18
C ILE A 50 2.62 -1.98 11.82
N LEU A 51 1.49 -1.38 11.48
CA LEU A 51 1.03 -0.14 12.08
C LEU A 51 -0.05 -0.41 13.13
N SER A 52 -0.09 0.45 14.15
CA SER A 52 -1.20 0.47 15.09
C SER A 52 -2.50 0.87 14.36
N PRO A 53 -3.63 0.17 14.54
CA PRO A 53 -4.90 0.51 13.90
C PRO A 53 -5.46 1.89 14.30
N GLN A 54 -4.96 2.48 15.39
CA GLN A 54 -5.35 3.81 15.86
C GLN A 54 -4.60 4.94 15.12
N LEU A 55 -3.52 4.62 14.41
CA LEU A 55 -2.78 5.61 13.64
C LEU A 55 -3.65 6.14 12.49
N ARG A 56 -3.45 7.40 12.12
CA ARG A 56 -3.97 7.95 10.86
C ARG A 56 -2.78 8.22 9.94
N ALA A 57 -2.55 7.30 9.02
CA ALA A 57 -1.44 7.34 8.09
C ALA A 57 -1.79 6.60 6.79
N ILE A 58 -1.02 6.85 5.74
CA ILE A 58 -0.99 6.04 4.52
C ILE A 58 0.34 5.29 4.52
N LEU A 59 0.30 3.97 4.36
CA LEU A 59 1.49 3.14 4.22
C LEU A 59 1.75 2.85 2.75
N MET A 60 2.88 3.32 2.24
CA MET A 60 3.34 3.02 0.88
C MET A 60 4.43 1.94 0.92
N THR A 61 4.19 0.79 0.27
CA THR A 61 5.11 -0.36 0.24
C THR A 61 5.32 -0.82 -1.20
N PRO A 62 6.54 -0.77 -1.75
CA PRO A 62 6.83 -1.34 -3.06
C PRO A 62 6.86 -2.88 -3.02
N VAL A 63 6.44 -3.53 -4.10
CA VAL A 63 6.46 -5.00 -4.24
C VAL A 63 7.62 -5.39 -5.16
N SER A 64 8.59 -6.14 -4.64
CA SER A 64 9.79 -6.58 -5.37
C SER A 64 10.44 -5.45 -6.19
N PRO A 65 10.78 -4.29 -5.58
CA PRO A 65 11.38 -3.19 -6.32
C PRO A 65 12.79 -3.55 -6.84
N HIS A 66 13.04 -3.23 -8.10
CA HIS A 66 14.33 -3.35 -8.78
C HIS A 66 15.05 -1.99 -8.79
N MET A 67 15.28 -1.43 -7.61
CA MET A 67 15.93 -0.12 -7.42
C MET A 67 16.55 -0.01 -6.02
N LEU A 68 17.45 0.96 -5.82
CA LEU A 68 18.14 1.15 -4.53
C LEU A 68 17.21 1.54 -3.38
N PHE A 69 16.17 2.32 -3.66
CA PHE A 69 15.16 2.69 -2.67
C PHE A 69 14.01 1.68 -2.69
N ASP A 70 14.10 0.69 -1.81
CA ASP A 70 13.15 -0.41 -1.64
C ASP A 70 12.33 -0.33 -0.34
N ARG A 71 12.39 0.82 0.35
CA ARG A 71 11.82 0.99 1.68
C ARG A 71 10.34 1.35 1.61
N SER A 72 9.60 0.86 2.60
CA SER A 72 8.24 1.36 2.87
C SER A 72 8.28 2.74 3.52
N MET A 73 7.28 3.56 3.24
CA MET A 73 7.11 4.89 3.82
C MET A 73 5.78 4.99 4.54
N VAL A 74 5.81 5.52 5.76
CA VAL A 74 4.61 5.90 6.51
C VAL A 74 4.40 7.39 6.27
N LEU A 75 3.31 7.72 5.59
CA LEU A 75 2.92 9.06 5.19
C LEU A 75 1.81 9.57 6.11
N ASP A 76 1.73 10.88 6.32
CA ASP A 76 0.60 11.50 7.00
C ASP A 76 -0.69 11.25 6.20
N ALA A 77 -1.81 11.05 6.89
CA ALA A 77 -3.09 10.77 6.25
C ALA A 77 -3.58 11.92 5.34
N ARG A 78 -3.03 13.13 5.48
CA ARG A 78 -3.35 14.30 4.65
C ARG A 78 -2.57 14.33 3.35
N GLU A 79 -1.48 13.57 3.24
CA GLU A 79 -0.65 13.55 2.05
C GLU A 79 -1.40 12.92 0.87
N LEU A 80 -1.22 13.48 -0.32
CA LEU A 80 -1.73 12.94 -1.57
C LEU A 80 -0.62 12.15 -2.27
N VAL A 81 -0.86 10.87 -2.53
CA VAL A 81 0.03 10.06 -3.38
C VAL A 81 -0.56 9.97 -4.77
N ARG A 82 0.15 10.52 -5.76
CA ARG A 82 -0.21 10.45 -7.18
C ARG A 82 0.73 9.46 -7.86
N ILE A 83 0.16 8.50 -8.60
CA ILE A 83 0.90 7.45 -9.29
C ILE A 83 0.55 7.50 -10.77
N GLU A 84 1.53 7.84 -11.60
CA GLU A 84 1.44 7.81 -13.06
C GLU A 84 1.98 6.48 -13.60
N ILE A 85 1.23 5.88 -14.54
CA ILE A 85 1.65 4.66 -15.20
C ILE A 85 2.58 5.01 -16.35
N LEU A 86 3.87 4.69 -16.19
CA LEU A 86 4.90 5.01 -17.17
C LEU A 86 5.25 3.81 -18.06
N GLY A 87 5.92 4.08 -19.17
CA GLY A 87 6.38 3.06 -20.10
C GLY A 87 5.30 2.63 -21.08
N HIS A 88 5.10 1.32 -21.26
CA HIS A 88 4.23 0.76 -22.31
C HIS A 88 3.31 -0.37 -21.82
N ARG A 89 3.36 -0.71 -20.53
CA ARG A 89 2.61 -1.86 -19.97
C ARG A 89 1.38 -1.38 -19.22
N HIS A 90 0.30 -2.15 -19.33
CA HIS A 90 -0.89 -1.96 -18.52
C HIS A 90 -0.66 -2.49 -17.10
N VAL A 91 -1.36 -1.90 -16.14
CA VAL A 91 -1.31 -2.31 -14.73
C VAL A 91 -2.72 -2.58 -14.23
N ASN A 92 -2.84 -3.47 -13.25
CA ASN A 92 -4.08 -3.72 -12.53
C ASN A 92 -4.13 -2.88 -11.26
N VAL A 93 -5.32 -2.42 -10.91
CA VAL A 93 -5.62 -1.74 -9.66
C VAL A 93 -6.60 -2.58 -8.88
N ALA A 94 -6.19 -3.02 -7.70
CA ALA A 94 -7.03 -3.75 -6.76
C ALA A 94 -7.28 -2.96 -5.47
N THR A 95 -8.47 -3.08 -4.90
CA THR A 95 -8.84 -2.52 -3.61
C THR A 95 -9.40 -3.62 -2.72
N ASP A 96 -8.86 -3.76 -1.52
CA ASP A 96 -9.26 -4.78 -0.53
C ASP A 96 -9.32 -6.23 -1.07
N GLY A 97 -8.53 -6.50 -2.12
CA GLY A 97 -8.42 -7.83 -2.77
C GLY A 97 -9.19 -7.95 -4.08
N ASP A 98 -10.10 -7.02 -4.37
CA ASP A 98 -10.91 -7.04 -5.58
C ASP A 98 -10.26 -6.23 -6.70
N LEU A 99 -10.22 -6.80 -7.91
CA LEU A 99 -9.77 -6.08 -9.11
C LEU A 99 -10.81 -5.03 -9.49
N VAL A 100 -10.44 -3.76 -9.40
CA VAL A 100 -11.34 -2.63 -9.68
C VAL A 100 -11.13 -2.08 -11.08
N HIS A 101 -9.88 -2.01 -11.53
CA HIS A 101 -9.59 -1.40 -12.83
C HIS A 101 -8.28 -1.90 -13.46
N THR A 102 -8.14 -1.70 -14.77
CA THR A 102 -6.88 -1.88 -15.50
C THR A 102 -6.53 -0.54 -16.16
N LEU A 103 -5.36 0.00 -15.81
CA LEU A 103 -4.86 1.27 -16.31
C LEU A 103 -3.85 1.06 -17.44
N LYS A 104 -3.82 1.98 -18.39
CA LYS A 104 -2.85 2.03 -19.51
C LYS A 104 -1.75 3.08 -19.23
N PRO A 105 -0.63 3.05 -19.97
CA PRO A 105 0.38 4.10 -19.87
C PRO A 105 -0.21 5.50 -20.07
N GLY A 106 0.24 6.45 -19.25
CA GLY A 106 -0.26 7.83 -19.20
C GLY A 106 -1.49 8.03 -18.29
N ASP A 107 -2.14 6.95 -17.85
CA ASP A 107 -3.19 7.07 -16.83
C ASP A 107 -2.57 7.38 -15.46
N VAL A 108 -3.39 7.98 -14.59
CA VAL A 108 -2.98 8.38 -13.25
C VAL A 108 -3.99 7.95 -12.21
N ILE A 109 -3.50 7.46 -11.07
CA ILE A 109 -4.29 7.22 -9.87
C ILE A 109 -3.84 8.15 -8.74
N GLU A 110 -4.82 8.67 -8.00
CA GLU A 110 -4.61 9.50 -6.83
C GLU A 110 -5.17 8.80 -5.59
N VAL A 111 -4.32 8.63 -4.58
CA VAL A 111 -4.66 7.95 -3.33
C VAL A 111 -4.51 8.95 -2.19
N ARG A 112 -5.59 9.11 -1.42
CA ARG A 112 -5.67 9.96 -0.22
C ARG A 112 -6.54 9.29 0.83
N ALA A 113 -6.42 9.70 2.09
CA ALA A 113 -7.36 9.28 3.12
C ALA A 113 -8.78 9.77 2.76
N ALA A 114 -9.77 8.90 2.92
CA ALA A 114 -11.17 9.25 2.74
C ALA A 114 -11.65 10.20 3.84
N GLN A 115 -12.61 11.07 3.51
CA GLN A 115 -13.27 11.93 4.50
C GLN A 115 -14.16 11.11 5.44
N GLU A 116 -14.86 10.13 4.87
CA GLU A 116 -15.68 9.19 5.61
C GLU A 116 -14.88 7.96 6.00
N VAL A 117 -14.95 7.58 7.28
CA VAL A 117 -14.21 6.44 7.83
C VAL A 117 -15.14 5.27 8.11
N ALA A 118 -14.65 4.06 7.87
CA ALA A 118 -15.36 2.84 8.27
C ALA A 118 -15.50 2.79 9.80
N ARG A 119 -16.72 2.55 10.28
CA ARG A 119 -17.03 2.42 11.71
C ARG A 119 -17.16 0.94 12.07
N PHE A 120 -16.33 0.48 13.00
CA PHE A 120 -16.31 -0.91 13.44
C PHE A 120 -16.90 -1.03 14.85
N VAL A 121 -17.83 -1.96 15.03
CA VAL A 121 -18.32 -2.36 16.36
C VAL A 121 -17.32 -3.34 16.97
N ARG A 122 -16.97 -3.12 18.24
CA ARG A 122 -16.09 -4.02 19.01
C ARG A 122 -16.82 -4.46 20.27
N PHE A 123 -16.92 -5.78 20.46
CA PHE A 123 -17.62 -6.38 21.61
C PHE A 123 -16.74 -6.46 22.86
N GLU A 124 -15.42 -6.49 22.69
CA GLU A 124 -14.44 -6.49 23.78
C GLU A 124 -13.33 -5.48 23.49
N GLU A 125 -12.58 -5.11 24.52
CA GLU A 125 -11.39 -4.29 24.41
C GLU A 125 -10.28 -5.09 23.70
N GLN A 126 -10.38 -5.24 22.37
CA GLN A 126 -9.40 -5.99 21.60
C GLN A 126 -8.04 -5.30 21.69
N ARG A 127 -7.14 -5.91 22.47
CA ARG A 127 -5.73 -5.55 22.52
C ARG A 127 -5.07 -6.00 21.23
N PHE A 128 -4.93 -5.09 20.26
CA PHE A 128 -4.32 -5.34 18.96
C PHE A 128 -3.02 -6.17 19.05
N HIS A 129 -2.15 -5.86 20.01
CA HIS A 129 -0.91 -6.59 20.22
C HIS A 129 -1.12 -8.06 20.64
N GLN A 130 -2.19 -8.36 21.39
CA GLN A 130 -2.53 -9.74 21.74
C GLN A 130 -3.03 -10.51 20.51
N VAL A 131 -3.82 -9.87 19.65
CA VAL A 131 -4.22 -10.48 18.37
C VAL A 131 -3.00 -10.78 17.49
N LEU A 132 -2.06 -9.82 17.38
CA LEU A 132 -0.79 -10.05 16.67
C LEU A 132 -0.02 -11.23 17.30
N LYS A 133 0.18 -11.19 18.62
CA LYS A 133 0.91 -12.24 19.35
C LYS A 133 0.33 -13.63 19.09
N THR A 134 -1.00 -13.77 19.16
CA THR A 134 -1.70 -15.02 18.85
C THR A 134 -1.55 -15.41 17.38
N LYS A 135 -1.75 -14.48 16.43
CA LYS A 135 -1.64 -14.77 14.99
C LYS A 135 -0.21 -15.16 14.56
N PHE A 136 0.81 -14.64 15.23
CA PHE A 136 2.22 -14.88 14.91
C PHE A 136 2.91 -15.88 15.86
N GLY A 137 2.21 -16.46 16.83
CA GLY A 137 2.78 -17.42 17.78
C GLY A 137 3.92 -16.86 18.64
N LEU A 138 3.87 -15.58 19.00
CA LEU A 138 4.92 -14.93 19.79
C LEU A 138 4.78 -15.33 21.28
N SER A 139 5.90 -15.67 21.94
CA SER A 139 5.94 -16.16 23.33
C SER A 139 6.32 -15.07 24.34
N ASP A 140 5.79 -15.17 25.56
CA ASP A 140 6.07 -14.26 26.69
C ASP A 140 7.39 -14.59 27.42
N ARG A 141 8.46 -14.90 26.69
CA ARG A 141 9.71 -15.33 27.32
C ARG A 141 10.17 -14.39 28.44
#